data_AF-A0A969X8D0-F1
#
_entry.id   AF-A0A969X8D0-F1
#
_cell.length_a   1.000
_cell.length_b   1.000
_cell.length_c   1.000
_cell.angle_alpha   90.00
_cell.angle_beta   90.00
_cell.angle_gamma   90.00
#
_symmetry.space_group_name_H-M   'P 1'
#
loop_
_entity.id
_entity.type
_entity.pdbx_description
1 polymer ?
#
loop_
_entity_poly.entity_id
_entity_poly.type
_entity_poly.pdbx_seq_one_letter_code
_entity_poly.pdbx_strand_id
1 'polypeptide(L)'
;MEWQQVTQSFLPLTREQTAEFASPREMDLAIASYNRAIRNLSQDSSDIALIALRKLTADYPRFHEAALLYGCTLAQEGELQEALQQLQSVSKTTGLPDDLAAAATAALQMVEVELDTRESQSHPGYDAPATPTAQRLAAAAALPLGAKPVLLERTGRRRAMRMASERERRQVMRQGDMPQHEETNVVMPRTGAEILRSILPVALIVLIVGLVVFLGIRFLPGLFTRAEQADTQQKLDYLLAEMQAKSANNPELQSLLADYKQKFPSSDANGTNSQGLPANSSESTPATNT
;
A
#
# COMPACT_ATOMS: atom_id res chain seq x y z
N MET A 1 -25.20 -14.66 1.90
CA MET A 1 -23.94 -14.81 2.65
C MET A 1 -23.22 -13.49 2.58
N GLU A 2 -22.61 -13.05 3.67
CA GLU A 2 -21.82 -11.81 3.67
C GLU A 2 -20.46 -12.09 3.01
N TRP A 3 -20.04 -11.26 2.06
CA TRP A 3 -18.73 -11.37 1.38
C TRP A 3 -17.57 -11.46 2.35
N GLN A 4 -17.68 -10.81 3.50
CA GLN A 4 -16.72 -10.88 4.60
C GLN A 4 -16.50 -12.30 5.11
N GLN A 5 -17.54 -13.14 5.19
CA GLN A 5 -17.40 -14.53 5.60
C GLN A 5 -16.67 -15.36 4.54
N VAL A 6 -16.93 -15.07 3.26
CA VAL A 6 -16.27 -15.73 2.13
C VAL A 6 -14.79 -15.38 2.12
N THR A 7 -14.43 -14.10 2.26
CA THR A 7 -13.01 -13.66 2.28
C THR A 7 -12.26 -14.17 3.51
N GLN A 8 -12.92 -14.37 4.65
CA GLN A 8 -12.33 -14.97 5.85
C GLN A 8 -12.14 -16.50 5.74
N SER A 9 -12.80 -17.17 4.81
CA SER A 9 -12.65 -18.62 4.61
C SER A 9 -11.31 -18.99 3.96
N PHE A 10 -10.61 -18.03 3.36
CA PHE A 10 -9.32 -18.26 2.72
C PHE A 10 -8.21 -18.44 3.76
N LEU A 11 -7.51 -19.56 3.64
CA LEU A 11 -6.43 -19.94 4.55
C LEU A 11 -5.07 -19.55 3.98
N PRO A 12 -4.08 -19.27 4.83
CA PRO A 12 -2.70 -19.12 4.39
C PRO A 12 -2.23 -20.39 3.69
N LEU A 13 -1.58 -20.21 2.54
CA LEU A 13 -1.12 -21.31 1.71
C LEU A 13 0.35 -21.63 1.97
N THR A 14 0.70 -22.89 1.75
CA THR A 14 2.08 -23.39 1.66
C THR A 14 2.36 -23.87 0.24
N ARG A 15 3.64 -23.95 -0.15
CA ARG A 15 4.05 -24.35 -1.50
C ARG A 15 3.45 -25.69 -1.94
N GLU A 16 3.32 -26.63 -1.01
CA GLU A 16 2.81 -27.99 -1.29
C GLU A 16 1.31 -28.01 -1.62
N GLN A 17 0.57 -26.99 -1.20
CA GLN A 17 -0.88 -26.88 -1.39
C GLN A 17 -1.26 -26.14 -2.67
N THR A 18 -0.30 -25.46 -3.29
CA THR A 18 -0.52 -24.64 -4.49
C THR A 18 -0.06 -25.37 -5.74
N ALA A 19 -0.88 -25.35 -6.78
CA ALA A 19 -0.46 -25.81 -8.11
C ALA A 19 0.76 -25.01 -8.60
N GLU A 20 1.63 -25.66 -9.38
CA GLU A 20 2.82 -25.01 -9.91
C GLU A 20 2.45 -23.95 -10.97
N PHE A 21 2.70 -22.68 -10.66
CA PHE A 21 2.38 -21.56 -11.55
C PHE A 21 3.59 -20.72 -11.97
N ALA A 22 4.73 -20.85 -11.28
CA ALA A 22 5.96 -20.10 -11.51
C ALA A 22 7.18 -20.92 -11.05
N SER A 23 8.38 -20.36 -11.17
CA SER A 23 9.58 -21.02 -10.62
C SER A 23 9.49 -21.17 -9.09
N PRO A 24 10.16 -22.16 -8.46
CA PRO A 24 10.00 -22.41 -7.02
C PRO A 24 10.29 -21.18 -6.15
N ARG A 25 11.30 -20.39 -6.52
CA ARG A 25 11.66 -19.17 -5.80
C ARG A 25 10.60 -18.08 -5.94
N GLU A 26 10.01 -17.92 -7.11
CA GLU A 26 8.94 -16.95 -7.36
C GLU A 26 7.64 -17.36 -6.68
N MET A 27 7.33 -18.67 -6.68
CA MET A 27 6.18 -19.20 -5.95
C MET A 27 6.25 -18.86 -4.46
N ASP A 28 7.41 -19.01 -3.81
CA ASP A 28 7.55 -18.66 -2.39
C ASP A 28 7.27 -17.18 -2.13
N LEU A 29 7.77 -16.31 -3.01
CA LEU A 29 7.55 -14.87 -2.91
C LEU A 29 6.08 -14.50 -3.13
N ALA A 30 5.44 -15.12 -4.12
CA ALA A 30 4.02 -14.93 -4.42
C ALA A 30 3.15 -15.43 -3.25
N ILE A 31 3.40 -16.64 -2.73
CA ILE A 31 2.69 -17.20 -1.58
C ILE A 31 2.89 -16.33 -0.34
N ALA A 32 4.11 -15.85 -0.07
CA ALA A 32 4.36 -14.94 1.04
C ALA A 32 3.58 -13.61 0.89
N SER A 33 3.48 -13.07 -0.32
CA SER A 33 2.69 -11.88 -0.63
C SER A 33 1.19 -12.14 -0.46
N TYR A 34 0.68 -13.28 -0.93
CA TYR A 34 -0.70 -13.73 -0.73
C TYR A 34 -1.04 -13.86 0.76
N ASN A 35 -0.22 -14.56 1.53
CA ASN A 35 -0.40 -14.73 2.98
C ASN A 35 -0.31 -13.40 3.74
N ARG A 36 0.46 -12.43 3.23
CA ARG A 36 0.46 -11.06 3.74
C ARG A 36 -0.86 -10.35 3.43
N ALA A 37 -1.41 -10.53 2.24
CA ALA A 37 -2.71 -9.97 1.87
C ALA A 37 -3.84 -10.49 2.76
N ILE A 38 -3.89 -11.80 3.03
CA ILE A 38 -4.86 -12.39 3.98
C ILE A 38 -4.76 -11.74 5.37
N ARG A 39 -3.54 -11.56 5.89
CA ARG A 39 -3.34 -10.89 7.18
C ARG A 39 -3.84 -9.44 7.16
N ASN A 40 -3.60 -8.72 6.08
CA ASN A 40 -4.11 -7.35 5.93
C ASN A 40 -5.65 -7.31 5.88
N LEU A 41 -6.30 -8.28 5.21
CA LEU A 41 -7.77 -8.41 5.21
C LEU A 41 -8.31 -8.65 6.62
N SER A 42 -7.62 -9.45 7.43
CA SER A 42 -8.02 -9.69 8.84
C SER A 42 -7.80 -8.49 9.77
N GLN A 43 -7.02 -7.50 9.35
CA GLN A 43 -6.67 -6.30 10.12
C GLN A 43 -7.41 -5.05 9.62
N ASP A 44 -8.56 -5.23 8.96
CA ASP A 44 -9.38 -4.15 8.37
C ASP A 44 -8.60 -3.25 7.39
N SER A 45 -7.51 -3.77 6.81
CA SER A 45 -6.66 -3.06 5.85
C SER A 45 -6.92 -3.59 4.43
N SER A 46 -8.19 -3.56 4.01
CA SER A 46 -8.64 -4.14 2.74
C SER A 46 -8.00 -3.48 1.52
N ASP A 47 -7.87 -2.15 1.49
CA ASP A 47 -7.20 -1.42 0.40
C ASP A 47 -5.79 -1.93 0.10
N ILE A 48 -4.99 -2.17 1.15
CA ILE A 48 -3.61 -2.63 1.01
C ILE A 48 -3.60 -4.08 0.47
N ALA A 49 -4.52 -4.91 0.96
CA ALA A 49 -4.68 -6.27 0.46
C ALA A 49 -5.10 -6.26 -1.02
N LEU A 50 -6.02 -5.39 -1.41
CA LEU A 50 -6.56 -5.26 -2.76
C LEU A 50 -5.46 -4.83 -3.74
N ILE A 51 -4.61 -3.87 -3.36
CA ILE A 51 -3.44 -3.46 -4.16
C ILE A 51 -2.45 -4.63 -4.31
N ALA A 52 -2.15 -5.33 -3.22
CA ALA A 52 -1.22 -6.46 -3.23
C ALA A 52 -1.74 -7.62 -4.10
N LEU A 53 -3.02 -7.96 -3.98
CA LEU A 53 -3.68 -9.00 -4.75
C LEU A 53 -3.76 -8.62 -6.23
N ARG A 54 -4.15 -7.39 -6.56
CA ARG A 54 -4.18 -6.89 -7.94
C ARG A 54 -2.83 -7.05 -8.62
N LYS A 55 -1.75 -6.62 -7.95
CA LYS A 55 -0.39 -6.78 -8.47
C LYS A 55 -0.06 -8.26 -8.67
N LEU A 56 -0.37 -9.09 -7.69
CA LEU A 56 -0.04 -10.51 -7.71
C LEU A 56 -0.81 -11.28 -8.79
N THR A 57 -2.07 -10.91 -9.07
CA THR A 57 -2.85 -11.47 -10.18
C THR A 57 -2.35 -11.03 -11.55
N ALA A 58 -1.77 -9.83 -11.65
CA ALA A 58 -1.16 -9.33 -12.89
C ALA A 58 0.19 -10.01 -13.16
N ASP A 59 1.02 -10.16 -12.13
CA ASP A 59 2.34 -10.79 -12.22
C ASP A 59 2.21 -12.32 -12.42
N TYR A 60 1.20 -12.95 -11.80
CA TYR A 60 0.99 -14.40 -11.81
C TYR A 60 -0.47 -14.77 -12.16
N PRO A 61 -0.87 -14.68 -13.43
CA PRO A 61 -2.26 -14.96 -13.85
C PRO A 61 -2.68 -16.43 -13.66
N ARG A 62 -1.72 -17.35 -13.49
CA ARG A 62 -1.96 -18.76 -13.19
C ARG A 62 -2.16 -19.06 -11.70
N PHE A 63 -1.99 -18.06 -10.82
CA PHE A 63 -2.20 -18.25 -9.40
C PHE A 63 -3.69 -18.06 -9.05
N HIS A 64 -4.45 -19.15 -9.19
CA HIS A 64 -5.90 -19.12 -9.16
C HIS A 64 -6.49 -18.71 -7.80
N GLU A 65 -5.93 -19.18 -6.69
CA GLU A 65 -6.38 -18.88 -5.33
C GLU A 65 -6.31 -17.37 -5.06
N ALA A 66 -5.25 -16.72 -5.53
CA ALA A 66 -5.09 -15.28 -5.41
C ALA A 66 -6.09 -14.51 -6.29
N ALA A 67 -6.32 -14.97 -7.52
CA ALA A 67 -7.26 -14.35 -8.43
C ALA A 67 -8.71 -14.46 -7.94
N LEU A 68 -9.05 -15.59 -7.31
CA LEU A 68 -10.36 -15.83 -6.71
C LEU A 68 -10.57 -14.96 -5.46
N LEU A 69 -9.57 -14.91 -4.57
CA LEU A 69 -9.60 -14.02 -3.41
C LEU A 69 -9.74 -12.55 -3.83
N TYR A 70 -9.00 -12.12 -4.87
CA TYR A 70 -9.08 -10.77 -5.42
C TYR A 70 -10.50 -10.42 -5.88
N GLY A 71 -11.15 -11.30 -6.66
CA GLY A 71 -12.55 -11.11 -7.08
C GLY A 71 -13.52 -11.01 -5.91
N CYS A 72 -13.36 -11.85 -4.88
CA CYS A 72 -14.20 -11.80 -3.68
C CYS A 72 -13.99 -10.49 -2.89
N THR A 73 -12.75 -10.00 -2.79
CA THR A 73 -12.46 -8.72 -2.12
C THR A 73 -13.00 -7.53 -2.88
N LEU A 74 -13.00 -7.54 -4.22
CA LEU A 74 -13.66 -6.50 -5.03
C LEU A 74 -15.17 -6.47 -4.80
N ALA A 75 -15.79 -7.65 -4.73
CA ALA A 75 -17.22 -7.76 -4.44
C ALA A 75 -17.55 -7.20 -3.04
N GLN A 76 -16.70 -7.47 -2.05
CA GLN A 76 -16.83 -6.93 -0.69
C GLN A 76 -16.77 -5.39 -0.64
N GLU A 77 -15.91 -4.76 -1.44
CA GLU A 77 -15.81 -3.29 -1.55
C GLU A 77 -16.96 -2.66 -2.38
N GLY A 78 -17.81 -3.49 -2.98
CA GLY A 78 -18.96 -3.05 -3.77
C GLY A 78 -18.66 -2.78 -5.25
N GLU A 79 -17.44 -3.08 -5.71
CA GLU A 79 -17.00 -3.01 -7.11
C GLU A 79 -17.44 -4.27 -7.88
N LEU A 80 -18.76 -4.49 -7.91
CA LEU A 80 -19.36 -5.74 -8.40
C LEU A 80 -19.07 -6.03 -9.88
N GLN A 81 -18.97 -5.00 -10.73
CA GLN A 81 -18.69 -5.18 -12.16
C GLN A 81 -17.26 -5.70 -12.39
N GLU A 82 -16.27 -5.12 -11.70
CA GLU A 82 -14.89 -5.58 -11.78
C GLU A 82 -14.76 -6.99 -11.18
N ALA A 83 -15.43 -7.24 -10.05
CA ALA A 83 -15.46 -8.54 -9.41
C ALA A 83 -15.99 -9.64 -10.35
N LEU A 84 -17.09 -9.36 -11.07
CA LEU A 84 -17.68 -10.29 -12.03
C LEU A 84 -16.70 -10.61 -13.16
N GLN A 85 -16.10 -9.59 -13.78
CA GLN A 85 -15.13 -9.79 -14.86
C GLN A 85 -13.94 -10.64 -14.39
N GLN A 86 -13.44 -10.35 -13.20
CA GLN A 86 -12.32 -11.08 -12.62
C GLN A 86 -12.69 -12.54 -12.35
N LEU A 87 -13.80 -12.80 -11.67
CA LEU A 87 -14.25 -14.16 -11.38
C LEU A 87 -14.57 -14.95 -12.65
N GLN A 88 -15.12 -14.31 -13.68
CA GLN A 88 -15.32 -14.94 -14.99
C GLN A 88 -13.98 -15.31 -15.64
N SER A 89 -12.97 -14.45 -15.54
CA SER A 89 -11.64 -14.76 -16.07
C SER A 89 -11.01 -15.97 -15.36
N VAL A 90 -11.16 -16.07 -14.03
CA VAL A 90 -10.70 -17.22 -13.25
C VAL A 90 -11.41 -18.50 -13.68
N SER A 91 -12.74 -18.46 -13.83
CA SER A 91 -13.54 -19.63 -14.25
C SER A 91 -13.17 -20.17 -15.64
N LYS A 92 -12.67 -19.30 -16.53
CA LYS A 92 -12.24 -19.67 -17.89
C LYS A 92 -10.80 -20.17 -17.94
N THR A 93 -10.04 -20.01 -16.86
CA THR A 93 -8.63 -20.37 -16.84
C THR A 93 -8.47 -21.88 -16.68
N THR A 94 -7.67 -22.49 -17.56
CA THR A 94 -7.44 -23.94 -17.59
C THR A 94 -6.59 -24.39 -16.40
N GLY A 95 -6.96 -25.50 -15.76
CA GLY A 95 -6.18 -26.10 -14.66
C GLY A 95 -6.65 -25.75 -13.25
N LEU A 96 -7.87 -25.24 -13.11
CA LEU A 96 -8.46 -24.91 -11.82
C LEU A 96 -8.82 -26.21 -11.05
N PRO A 97 -8.39 -26.37 -9.79
CA PRO A 97 -8.84 -27.45 -8.91
C PRO A 97 -10.37 -27.44 -8.74
N ASP A 98 -10.99 -28.63 -8.65
CA ASP A 98 -12.45 -28.77 -8.56
C ASP A 98 -13.05 -27.98 -7.38
N ASP A 99 -12.36 -27.96 -6.24
CA ASP A 99 -12.79 -27.20 -5.04
C ASP A 99 -12.84 -25.69 -5.31
N LEU A 100 -11.84 -25.16 -6.02
CA LEU A 100 -11.78 -23.74 -6.39
C LEU A 100 -12.75 -23.39 -7.52
N ALA A 101 -13.02 -24.33 -8.42
CA ALA A 101 -14.03 -24.17 -9.45
C ALA A 101 -15.44 -24.06 -8.84
N ALA A 102 -15.75 -24.89 -7.83
CA ALA A 102 -16.98 -24.79 -7.07
C ALA A 102 -17.07 -23.44 -6.32
N ALA A 103 -15.98 -23.00 -5.69
CA ALA A 103 -15.95 -21.70 -5.01
C ALA A 103 -16.12 -20.53 -5.99
N ALA A 104 -15.48 -20.57 -7.16
CA ALA A 104 -15.56 -19.52 -8.18
C ALA A 104 -16.98 -19.41 -8.75
N THR A 105 -17.63 -20.53 -9.03
CA THR A 105 -19.01 -20.55 -9.54
C THR A 105 -20.01 -20.07 -8.50
N ALA A 106 -19.85 -20.45 -7.23
CA ALA A 106 -20.66 -19.92 -6.14
C ALA A 106 -20.47 -18.40 -5.98
N ALA A 107 -19.24 -17.90 -6.03
CA ALA A 107 -18.95 -16.48 -5.97
C ALA A 107 -19.55 -15.72 -7.17
N LEU A 108 -19.47 -16.26 -8.39
CA LEU A 108 -20.10 -15.66 -9.57
C LEU A 108 -21.62 -15.50 -9.40
N GLN A 109 -22.31 -16.55 -8.97
CA GLN A 109 -23.75 -16.50 -8.73
C GLN A 109 -24.12 -15.44 -7.67
N MET A 110 -23.31 -15.30 -6.62
CA MET A 110 -23.54 -14.28 -5.60
C MET A 110 -23.39 -12.86 -6.16
N VAL A 111 -22.35 -12.60 -6.96
CA VAL A 111 -22.14 -11.27 -7.58
C VAL A 111 -23.28 -10.94 -8.56
N GLU A 112 -23.71 -11.91 -9.37
CA GLU A 112 -24.80 -11.74 -10.34
C GLU A 112 -26.12 -11.40 -9.63
N VAL A 113 -26.49 -12.15 -8.58
CA VAL A 113 -27.70 -11.87 -7.80
C VAL A 113 -27.66 -10.48 -7.15
N GLU A 114 -26.49 -10.06 -6.66
CA GLU A 114 -26.34 -8.75 -6.03
C GLU A 114 -26.37 -7.59 -7.04
N LEU A 115 -25.81 -7.79 -8.24
CA LEU A 115 -25.94 -6.86 -9.37
C LEU A 115 -27.40 -6.71 -9.78
N ASP A 116 -28.12 -7.81 -10.00
CA ASP A 116 -29.55 -7.79 -10.36
C ASP A 116 -30.39 -7.11 -9.27
N THR A 117 -30.06 -7.34 -8.01
CA THR A 117 -30.72 -6.71 -6.86
C THR A 117 -30.46 -5.20 -6.83
N ARG A 118 -29.22 -4.76 -7.09
CA ARG A 118 -28.87 -3.32 -7.18
C ARG A 118 -29.52 -2.65 -8.37
N GLU A 119 -29.55 -3.30 -9.53
CA GLU A 119 -30.23 -2.78 -10.72
C GLU A 119 -31.73 -2.64 -10.47
N SER A 120 -32.36 -3.64 -9.85
CA SER A 120 -33.77 -3.61 -9.47
C SER A 120 -34.08 -2.52 -8.42
N GLN A 121 -33.18 -2.28 -7.46
CA GLN A 121 -33.32 -1.19 -6.48
C GLN A 121 -33.10 0.20 -7.11
N SER A 122 -32.31 0.30 -8.17
CA SER A 122 -32.10 1.55 -8.91
C SER A 122 -33.27 1.91 -9.83
N HIS A 123 -34.21 0.98 -10.05
CA HIS A 123 -35.49 1.20 -10.75
C HIS A 123 -36.68 1.01 -9.81
N PRO A 124 -36.91 1.89 -8.82
CA PRO A 124 -38.26 2.03 -8.30
C PRO A 124 -39.09 2.71 -9.39
N GLY A 125 -39.82 1.90 -10.15
CA GLY A 125 -41.07 2.35 -10.72
C GLY A 125 -41.99 2.77 -9.58
N TYR A 126 -41.93 4.04 -9.18
CA TYR A 126 -42.97 4.69 -8.39
C TYR A 126 -42.87 6.21 -8.50
N ASP A 127 -43.80 6.78 -9.27
CA ASP A 127 -44.75 7.74 -8.72
C ASP A 127 -44.20 8.58 -7.56
N ALA A 128 -43.35 9.55 -7.89
CA ALA A 128 -43.17 10.68 -7.00
C ALA A 128 -44.57 11.28 -6.75
N PRO A 129 -45.06 11.37 -5.50
CA PRO A 129 -46.28 12.10 -5.22
C PRO A 129 -46.05 13.51 -5.77
N ALA A 130 -46.91 13.93 -6.69
CA ALA A 130 -46.83 15.20 -7.37
C ALA A 130 -46.41 16.27 -6.36
N THR A 131 -45.21 16.82 -6.55
CA THR A 131 -44.78 17.99 -5.79
C THR A 131 -45.90 19.03 -5.87
N PRO A 132 -46.21 19.78 -4.79
CA PRO A 132 -47.32 20.74 -4.77
C PRO A 132 -47.19 21.83 -5.86
N THR A 133 -46.02 21.94 -6.49
CA THR A 133 -45.75 22.73 -7.70
C THR A 133 -46.36 22.12 -8.98
N ALA A 134 -46.30 20.81 -9.18
CA ALA A 134 -46.92 20.13 -10.33
C ALA A 134 -48.45 20.16 -10.23
N GLN A 135 -49.00 20.00 -9.02
CA GLN A 135 -50.44 20.12 -8.77
C GLN A 135 -50.95 21.56 -8.94
N ARG A 136 -50.13 22.57 -8.61
CA ARG A 136 -50.45 23.99 -8.85
C ARG A 136 -50.42 24.38 -10.33
N LEU A 137 -49.54 23.79 -11.14
CA LEU A 137 -49.51 24.01 -12.58
C LEU A 137 -50.68 23.33 -13.30
N ALA A 138 -51.08 22.14 -12.84
CA ALA A 138 -52.29 21.47 -13.34
C ALA A 138 -53.58 22.21 -12.93
N ALA A 139 -53.64 22.76 -11.71
CA ALA A 139 -54.77 23.58 -11.26
C ALA A 139 -54.83 24.96 -11.96
N ALA A 140 -53.70 25.53 -12.37
CA ALA A 140 -53.66 26.74 -13.18
C ALA A 140 -54.13 26.52 -14.63
N ALA A 141 -54.00 25.29 -15.16
CA ALA A 141 -54.50 24.91 -16.48
C ALA A 141 -56.01 24.59 -16.50
N ALA A 142 -56.64 24.43 -15.33
CA ALA A 142 -58.07 24.10 -15.19
C ALA A 142 -58.98 25.32 -14.90
N LEU A 143 -58.47 26.56 -15.05
CA LEU A 143 -59.27 27.77 -14.86
C LEU A 143 -60.00 28.15 -16.16
N PRO A 144 -61.32 28.41 -16.11
CA PRO A 144 -62.06 28.89 -17.28
C PRO A 144 -61.54 30.26 -17.73
N LEU A 145 -61.50 30.46 -19.06
CA LEU A 145 -61.12 31.70 -19.75
C LEU A 145 -61.78 32.93 -19.07
N GLY A 146 -61.02 33.68 -18.27
CA GLY A 146 -61.50 34.97 -17.73
C GLY A 146 -60.89 35.46 -16.41
N ALA A 147 -60.22 34.61 -15.62
CA ALA A 147 -59.69 35.05 -14.33
C ALA A 147 -58.27 35.62 -14.43
N LYS A 148 -58.13 36.93 -14.16
CA LYS A 148 -56.84 37.64 -14.09
C LYS A 148 -56.06 37.20 -12.84
N PRO A 149 -54.79 36.75 -12.95
CA PRO A 149 -53.98 36.46 -11.78
C PRO A 149 -53.51 37.77 -11.12
N VAL A 150 -53.71 37.80 -9.79
CA VAL A 150 -53.27 38.86 -8.89
C VAL A 150 -51.75 38.86 -8.78
N LEU A 151 -51.20 40.08 -8.90
CA LEU A 151 -49.81 40.46 -8.73
C LEU A 151 -49.19 39.94 -7.43
N LEU A 152 -48.01 39.34 -7.54
CA LEU A 152 -47.02 39.27 -6.46
C LEU A 152 -45.65 39.61 -7.06
N GLU A 153 -45.32 40.90 -6.96
CA GLU A 153 -43.98 41.44 -7.15
C GLU A 153 -43.07 40.95 -6.01
N ARG A 154 -41.98 40.21 -6.31
CA ARG A 154 -40.67 40.45 -5.68
C ARG A 154 -39.53 39.63 -6.31
N THR A 155 -38.67 40.35 -7.02
CA THR A 155 -37.19 40.25 -7.07
C THR A 155 -36.53 38.87 -7.12
N GLY A 156 -35.98 38.56 -8.29
CA GLY A 156 -34.86 37.64 -8.44
C GLY A 156 -34.37 37.67 -9.88
N ARG A 157 -33.33 38.47 -10.18
CA ARG A 157 -32.70 38.55 -11.51
C ARG A 157 -32.24 37.16 -11.96
N ARG A 158 -33.07 36.45 -12.71
CA ARG A 158 -32.66 35.28 -13.49
C ARG A 158 -32.37 35.76 -14.90
N ARG A 159 -31.09 35.70 -15.30
CA ARG A 159 -30.68 35.82 -16.70
C ARG A 159 -31.58 34.89 -17.51
N ALA A 160 -32.26 35.42 -18.52
CA ALA A 160 -33.06 34.64 -19.44
C ALA A 160 -32.16 33.57 -20.08
N MET A 161 -32.31 32.33 -19.62
CA MET A 161 -31.67 31.16 -20.19
C MET A 161 -32.32 30.99 -21.57
N ARG A 162 -31.62 31.46 -22.61
CA ARG A 162 -32.01 31.21 -24.00
C ARG A 162 -31.90 29.71 -24.20
N MET A 163 -33.05 29.03 -24.20
CA MET A 163 -33.14 27.64 -24.64
C MET A 163 -32.51 27.57 -26.02
N ALA A 164 -31.56 26.64 -26.21
CA ALA A 164 -30.91 26.40 -27.48
C ALA A 164 -31.99 26.28 -28.58
N SER A 165 -31.80 27.02 -29.67
CA SER A 165 -32.75 27.05 -30.78
C SER A 165 -33.01 25.62 -31.28
N GLU A 166 -34.22 25.30 -31.76
CA GLU A 166 -34.53 23.97 -32.31
C GLU A 166 -33.53 23.53 -33.41
N ARG A 167 -32.89 24.50 -34.08
CA ARG A 167 -31.80 24.26 -35.03
C ARG A 167 -30.52 23.79 -34.36
N GLU A 168 -30.12 24.39 -33.23
CA GLU A 168 -28.99 23.91 -32.40
C GLU A 168 -29.30 22.55 -31.78
N ARG A 169 -30.55 22.32 -31.33
CA ARG A 169 -30.96 21.05 -30.74
C ARG A 169 -30.88 19.89 -31.73
N ARG A 170 -31.25 20.12 -33.00
CA ARG A 170 -31.07 19.14 -34.10
C ARG A 170 -29.60 18.95 -34.48
N GLN A 171 -28.77 19.98 -34.35
CA GLN A 171 -27.35 19.89 -34.67
C GLN A 171 -26.57 19.11 -33.61
N VAL A 172 -26.89 19.29 -32.33
CA VAL A 172 -26.35 18.48 -31.22
C VAL A 172 -26.80 17.03 -31.32
N MET A 173 -28.05 16.76 -31.69
CA MET A 173 -28.50 15.38 -31.93
C MET A 173 -27.79 14.70 -33.11
N ARG A 174 -27.46 15.44 -34.18
CA ARG A 174 -26.64 14.90 -35.28
C ARG A 174 -25.17 14.68 -34.91
N GLN A 175 -24.67 15.39 -33.90
CA GLN A 175 -23.29 15.30 -33.45
C GLN A 175 -23.08 14.22 -32.38
N GLY A 176 -24.16 13.77 -31.71
CA GLY A 176 -24.14 12.68 -30.73
C GLY A 176 -24.09 11.26 -31.31
N ASP A 177 -24.29 11.09 -32.63
CA ASP A 177 -24.28 9.79 -33.31
C ASP A 177 -22.93 9.41 -33.93
N MET A 178 -21.89 10.24 -33.76
CA MET A 178 -20.52 9.86 -34.12
C MET A 178 -19.78 9.42 -32.85
N PRO A 179 -19.25 8.18 -32.77
CA PRO A 179 -18.39 7.77 -31.67
C PRO A 179 -17.08 8.56 -31.73
N GLN A 180 -17.03 9.70 -31.04
CA GLN A 180 -15.80 10.45 -30.84
C GLN A 180 -14.95 9.73 -29.79
N HIS A 181 -14.05 8.87 -30.26
CA HIS A 181 -12.87 8.42 -29.52
C HIS A 181 -11.83 9.54 -29.46
N GLU A 182 -12.13 10.66 -28.82
CA GLU A 182 -11.12 11.66 -28.48
C GLU A 182 -11.36 12.15 -27.05
N GLU A 183 -10.49 11.67 -26.17
CA GLU A 183 -10.37 12.05 -24.77
C GLU A 183 -10.23 13.57 -24.67
N THR A 184 -11.27 14.24 -24.19
CA THR A 184 -11.20 15.64 -23.80
C THR A 184 -10.32 15.75 -22.57
N ASN A 185 -9.02 15.97 -22.78
CA ASN A 185 -8.09 16.36 -21.72
C ASN A 185 -8.41 17.81 -21.29
N VAL A 186 -9.35 17.92 -20.35
CA VAL A 186 -9.65 19.18 -19.67
C VAL A 186 -8.51 19.43 -18.68
N VAL A 187 -7.46 20.11 -19.14
CA VAL A 187 -6.40 20.63 -18.28
C VAL A 187 -7.00 21.72 -17.40
N MET A 188 -7.52 21.33 -16.23
CA MET A 188 -7.88 22.28 -15.18
C MET A 188 -6.58 22.86 -14.62
N PRO A 189 -6.41 24.20 -14.62
CA PRO A 189 -5.25 24.81 -13.97
C PRO A 189 -5.36 24.56 -12.46
N ARG A 190 -4.55 23.62 -11.95
CA ARG A 190 -4.45 23.32 -10.52
C ARG A 190 -4.14 24.60 -9.75
N THR A 191 -5.02 24.95 -8.82
CA THR A 191 -4.77 26.05 -7.88
C THR A 191 -3.62 25.67 -6.94
N GLY A 192 -2.75 26.62 -6.58
CA GLY A 192 -1.51 26.33 -5.83
C GLY A 192 -1.70 25.56 -4.51
N ALA A 193 -2.91 25.58 -3.94
CA ALA A 193 -3.27 24.80 -2.75
C ALA A 193 -3.33 23.28 -3.00
N GLU A 194 -3.73 22.83 -4.19
CA GLU A 194 -3.77 21.40 -4.54
C GLU A 194 -2.37 20.82 -4.81
N ILE A 195 -1.47 21.65 -5.36
CA ILE A 195 -0.07 21.30 -5.53
C ILE A 195 0.62 21.15 -4.17
N LEU A 196 0.35 22.05 -3.23
CA LEU A 196 0.93 21.96 -1.89
C LEU A 196 0.43 20.74 -1.12
N ARG A 197 -0.85 20.39 -1.25
CA ARG A 197 -1.45 19.22 -0.60
C ARG A 197 -0.94 17.89 -1.18
N SER A 198 -0.58 17.87 -2.45
CA SER A 198 -0.01 16.68 -3.11
C SER A 198 1.50 16.54 -2.89
N ILE A 199 2.24 17.64 -2.75
CA ILE A 199 3.67 17.63 -2.46
C ILE A 199 3.96 17.27 -0.99
N LEU A 200 3.09 17.64 -0.05
CA LEU A 200 3.27 17.39 1.38
C LEU A 200 3.52 15.90 1.73
N PRO A 201 2.71 14.92 1.28
CA PRO A 201 2.96 13.51 1.58
C PRO A 201 4.25 12.99 0.91
N VAL A 202 4.56 13.47 -0.30
CA VAL A 202 5.79 13.08 -1.01
C VAL A 202 7.03 13.59 -0.27
N ALA A 203 7.02 14.84 0.18
CA ALA A 203 8.10 15.41 0.96
C ALA A 203 8.31 14.68 2.30
N LEU A 204 7.22 14.27 2.96
CA LEU A 204 7.28 13.48 4.20
C LEU A 204 7.96 12.12 3.96
N ILE A 205 7.59 11.41 2.88
CA ILE A 205 8.19 10.12 2.53
C ILE A 205 9.69 10.28 2.26
N VAL A 206 10.07 11.30 1.47
CA VAL A 206 11.49 11.58 1.18
C VAL A 206 12.26 11.89 2.46
N LEU A 207 11.66 12.63 3.40
CA LEU A 207 12.28 12.93 4.68
C LEU A 207 12.47 11.67 5.54
N ILE A 208 11.48 10.78 5.60
CA ILE A 208 11.58 9.51 6.33
C ILE A 208 12.66 8.62 5.72
N VAL A 209 12.68 8.47 4.39
CA VAL A 209 13.70 7.67 3.70
C VAL A 209 15.10 8.26 3.94
N GLY A 210 15.25 9.57 3.83
CA GLY A 210 16.51 10.26 4.13
C GLY A 210 16.97 10.04 5.57
N LEU A 211 16.04 10.07 6.53
CA LEU A 211 16.33 9.84 7.95
C LEU A 211 16.80 8.39 8.18
N VAL A 212 16.16 7.40 7.56
CA VAL A 212 16.55 5.97 7.65
C VAL A 212 17.95 5.77 7.06
N VAL A 213 18.25 6.35 5.91
CA VAL A 213 19.59 6.27 5.29
C VAL A 213 20.64 6.93 6.19
N PHE A 214 20.33 8.11 6.76
CA PHE A 214 21.22 8.82 7.66
C PHE A 214 21.50 8.02 8.95
N LEU A 215 20.46 7.47 9.58
CA LEU A 215 20.58 6.57 10.73
C LEU A 215 21.40 5.33 10.37
N GLY A 216 21.19 4.77 9.17
CA GLY A 216 21.96 3.64 8.68
C GLY A 216 23.45 3.95 8.60
N ILE A 217 23.84 5.00 7.88
CA ILE A 217 25.26 5.37 7.72
C ILE A 217 25.91 5.74 9.06
N ARG A 218 25.17 6.39 9.97
CA ARG A 218 25.68 6.84 11.27
C ARG A 218 25.84 5.70 12.29
N PHE A 219 24.91 4.75 12.33
CA PHE A 219 24.86 3.72 13.39
C PHE A 219 25.38 2.35 12.96
N LEU A 220 25.38 2.00 11.66
CA LEU A 220 25.95 0.73 11.19
C LEU A 220 27.45 0.57 11.55
N PRO A 221 28.36 1.55 11.35
CA PRO A 221 29.78 1.32 11.62
C PRO A 221 30.08 1.03 13.11
N GLY A 222 29.24 1.50 14.04
CA GLY A 222 29.40 1.22 15.47
C GLY A 222 28.96 -0.18 15.90
N LEU A 223 28.12 -0.87 15.11
CA LEU A 223 27.66 -2.22 15.40
C LEU A 223 28.61 -3.28 14.84
N PHE A 224 29.19 -3.07 13.65
CA PHE A 224 30.15 -4.00 13.05
C PHE A 224 31.51 -3.99 13.76
N THR A 225 31.99 -2.83 14.23
CA THR A 225 33.24 -2.73 14.99
C THR A 225 33.19 -3.41 16.36
N ARG A 226 32.01 -3.43 17.01
CA ARG A 226 31.82 -4.16 18.28
C ARG A 226 31.87 -5.68 18.11
N ALA A 227 31.40 -6.20 16.98
CA ALA A 227 31.44 -7.63 16.70
C ALA A 227 32.88 -8.13 16.46
N GLU A 228 33.69 -7.37 15.71
CA GLU A 228 35.11 -7.71 15.52
C GLU A 228 35.95 -7.54 16.80
N GLN A 229 35.62 -6.56 17.64
CA GLN A 229 36.29 -6.38 18.93
C GLN A 229 36.04 -7.54 19.90
N ALA A 230 34.82 -8.09 19.92
CA ALA A 230 34.51 -9.25 20.76
C ALA A 230 35.32 -10.49 20.35
N ASP A 231 35.46 -10.72 19.04
CA ASP A 231 36.16 -11.88 18.49
C ASP A 231 37.70 -11.76 18.66
N THR A 232 38.23 -10.53 18.62
CA THR A 232 39.65 -10.26 18.91
C THR A 232 39.97 -10.36 20.41
N GLN A 233 39.08 -9.90 21.29
CA GLN A 233 39.23 -10.08 22.75
C GLN A 233 39.22 -11.56 23.15
N GLN A 234 38.30 -12.36 22.62
CA GLN A 234 38.25 -13.80 22.91
C GLN A 234 39.52 -14.54 22.48
N LYS A 235 40.10 -14.17 21.32
CA LYS A 235 41.37 -14.76 20.86
C LYS A 235 42.55 -14.35 21.75
N LEU A 236 42.57 -13.10 22.22
CA LEU A 236 43.60 -12.62 23.15
C LEU A 236 43.49 -13.31 24.52
N ASP A 237 42.28 -13.48 25.04
CA ASP A 237 42.04 -14.17 26.31
C ASP A 237 42.47 -15.64 26.23
N TYR A 238 42.19 -16.31 25.11
CA TYR A 238 42.66 -17.68 24.88
C TYR A 238 44.19 -17.77 24.86
N LEU A 239 44.87 -16.86 24.15
CA LEU A 239 46.34 -16.84 24.07
C LEU A 239 46.98 -16.53 25.42
N LEU A 240 46.41 -15.62 26.21
CA LEU A 240 46.88 -15.32 27.55
C LEU A 240 46.70 -16.52 28.48
N ALA A 241 45.56 -17.22 28.43
CA ALA A 241 45.32 -18.43 29.21
C ALA A 241 46.30 -19.56 28.84
N GLU A 242 46.54 -19.78 27.55
CA GLU A 242 47.46 -20.78 27.04
C GLU A 242 48.93 -20.47 27.44
N MET A 243 49.36 -19.20 27.35
CA MET A 243 50.68 -18.78 27.80
C MET A 243 50.84 -18.90 29.31
N GLN A 244 49.82 -18.56 30.10
CA GLN A 244 49.85 -18.69 31.55
C GLN A 244 49.96 -20.17 31.98
N ALA A 245 49.21 -21.07 31.32
CA ALA A 245 49.30 -22.50 31.56
C ALA A 245 50.70 -23.08 31.25
N LYS A 246 51.35 -22.62 30.18
CA LYS A 246 52.68 -23.09 29.76
C LYS A 246 53.84 -22.38 30.48
N SER A 247 53.60 -21.22 31.09
CA SER A 247 54.61 -20.47 31.86
C SER A 247 55.06 -21.18 33.14
N ALA A 248 54.29 -22.16 33.65
CA ALA A 248 54.72 -22.99 34.78
C ALA A 248 55.97 -23.83 34.45
N ASN A 249 56.18 -24.15 33.17
CA ASN A 249 57.24 -25.05 32.71
C ASN A 249 58.40 -24.34 32.01
N ASN A 250 58.31 -23.02 31.77
CA ASN A 250 59.33 -22.24 31.05
C ASN A 250 59.57 -20.88 31.71
N PRO A 251 60.79 -20.62 32.25
CA PRO A 251 61.10 -19.37 32.95
C PRO A 251 61.10 -18.14 32.04
N GLU A 252 61.42 -18.29 30.75
CA GLU A 252 61.40 -17.18 29.77
C GLU A 252 59.98 -16.67 29.48
N LEU A 253 58.97 -17.53 29.58
CA LEU A 253 57.57 -17.13 29.42
C LEU A 253 57.06 -16.38 30.66
N GLN A 254 57.62 -16.64 31.85
CA GLN A 254 57.24 -15.90 33.06
C GLN A 254 57.74 -14.46 33.02
N SER A 255 58.98 -14.22 32.57
CA SER A 255 59.49 -12.86 32.40
C SER A 255 58.71 -12.08 31.34
N LEU A 256 58.36 -12.73 30.22
CA LEU A 256 57.57 -12.09 29.17
C LEU A 256 56.14 -11.74 29.63
N LEU A 257 55.51 -12.60 30.45
CA LEU A 257 54.18 -12.37 31.01
C LEU A 257 54.22 -11.27 32.09
N ALA A 258 55.30 -11.19 32.87
CA ALA A 258 55.53 -10.11 33.83
C ALA A 258 55.71 -8.75 33.12
N ASP A 259 56.55 -8.71 32.08
CA ASP A 259 56.75 -7.51 31.25
C ASP A 259 55.45 -7.06 30.58
N TYR A 260 54.64 -8.02 30.08
CA TYR A 260 53.33 -7.73 29.49
C TYR A 260 52.37 -7.12 30.51
N LYS A 261 52.25 -7.71 31.72
CA LYS A 261 51.40 -7.18 32.80
C LYS A 261 51.85 -5.83 33.32
N GLN A 262 53.16 -5.56 33.32
CA GLN A 262 53.71 -4.26 33.69
C GLN A 262 53.39 -3.19 32.63
N LYS A 263 53.42 -3.55 31.34
CA LYS A 263 53.19 -2.63 30.23
C LYS A 263 51.70 -2.36 29.98
N PHE A 264 50.84 -3.33 30.29
CA PHE A 264 49.38 -3.24 30.15
C PHE A 264 48.70 -3.64 31.47
N PRO A 265 48.67 -2.75 32.47
CA PRO A 265 47.95 -3.03 33.70
C PRO A 265 46.46 -3.21 33.38
N SER A 266 45.92 -4.40 33.64
CA SER A 266 44.49 -4.68 33.54
C SER A 266 43.74 -3.68 34.43
N SER A 267 42.91 -2.86 33.81
CA SER A 267 42.14 -1.80 34.48
C SER A 267 40.97 -2.36 35.29
N ASP A 268 41.20 -3.42 36.06
CA ASP A 268 40.24 -4.05 36.95
C ASP A 268 40.49 -3.58 38.39
N ALA A 269 40.33 -2.27 38.61
CA ALA A 269 40.18 -1.71 39.94
C ALA A 269 39.40 -0.38 39.87
N ASN A 270 38.11 -0.49 40.20
CA ASN A 270 37.17 0.57 40.57
C ASN A 270 36.69 1.56 39.49
N GLY A 271 35.36 1.66 39.41
CA GLY A 271 34.66 2.71 38.70
C GLY A 271 34.87 4.10 39.29
N THR A 272 34.37 5.07 38.53
CA THR A 272 34.26 6.50 38.84
C THR A 272 35.58 7.28 38.76
N ASN A 273 35.92 7.76 37.56
CA ASN A 273 35.90 9.20 37.30
C ASN A 273 36.19 9.55 35.83
N SER A 274 35.49 10.58 35.43
CA SER A 274 35.59 11.38 34.22
C SER A 274 36.99 11.89 33.84
N GLN A 275 37.09 12.29 32.56
CA GLN A 275 38.06 13.20 31.92
C GLN A 275 39.34 12.61 31.34
N GLY A 276 39.52 12.88 30.04
CA GLY A 276 40.84 13.02 29.44
C GLY A 276 40.93 12.54 28.00
N LEU A 277 40.45 13.33 27.04
CA LEU A 277 41.03 13.33 25.69
C LEU A 277 42.55 13.54 25.83
N PRO A 278 43.42 12.75 25.18
CA PRO A 278 44.72 13.26 24.80
C PRO A 278 44.59 13.96 23.45
N ALA A 279 44.72 15.28 23.53
CA ALA A 279 45.05 16.12 22.41
C ALA A 279 46.44 15.76 21.87
N ASN A 280 46.52 15.70 20.54
CA ASN A 280 47.57 16.29 19.71
C ASN A 280 49.04 15.84 19.92
N SER A 281 49.61 15.25 18.88
CA SER A 281 51.04 15.37 18.55
C SER A 281 51.22 15.13 17.05
N SER A 282 50.93 16.17 16.25
CA SER A 282 51.43 16.28 14.89
C SER A 282 52.94 16.47 14.91
N GLU A 283 53.61 15.57 14.21
CA GLU A 283 55.03 15.48 13.92
C GLU A 283 55.50 16.73 13.16
N SER A 284 56.47 17.47 13.72
CA SER A 284 57.18 18.56 13.03
C SER A 284 58.59 18.09 12.69
N THR A 285 58.87 18.04 11.39
CA THR A 285 60.18 17.82 10.77
C THR A 285 61.23 18.83 11.22
N PRO A 286 62.51 18.43 11.44
CA PRO A 286 63.59 19.38 11.63
C PRO A 286 64.25 19.73 10.29
N ALA A 287 64.37 21.04 10.04
CA ALA A 287 65.23 21.60 9.01
C ALA A 287 66.71 21.42 9.42
N THR A 288 67.52 20.91 8.51
CA THR A 288 68.98 20.79 8.65
C THR A 288 69.62 21.97 7.95
N ASN A 289 70.35 22.78 8.71
CA ASN A 289 71.29 23.80 8.22
C ASN A 289 72.70 23.26 8.39
N THR A 290 73.45 23.14 7.29
CA THR A 290 74.84 23.62 7.07
C THR A 290 75.24 23.33 5.64
#